data_AF-A0A7Z0SWC6-F1
#
_entry.id   AF-A0A7Z0SWC6-F1
#
_cell.length_a   1.000
_cell.length_b   1.000
_cell.length_c   1.000
_cell.angle_alpha   90.00
_cell.angle_beta   90.00
_cell.angle_gamma   90.00
#
_symmetry.space_group_name_H-M   'P 1'
#
loop_
_entity.id
_entity.type
_entity.pdbx_description
1 polymer ?
#
loop_
_entity_poly.entity_id
_entity_poly.type
_entity_poly.pdbx_seq_one_letter_code
_entity_poly.pdbx_strand_id
1 'polypeptide(L)' 'MNADVRMNWVMQDTSLPITRQCELAQVPRATFYGRRPANLASDEHLLYMRLIDEEYTRH' A
#
# COMPACT_ATOMS: atom_id res chain seq x y z
N MET A 1 -3.40 8.72 -23.72
CA MET A 1 -2.98 7.49 -22.99
C MET A 1 -3.87 7.33 -21.76
N ASN A 2 -4.45 6.15 -21.51
CA ASN A 2 -5.39 5.93 -20.39
C ASN A 2 -4.65 5.90 -19.03
N ALA A 3 -5.29 6.39 -17.96
CA ALA A 3 -4.76 6.37 -16.60
C ALA A 3 -4.46 4.94 -16.11
N ASP A 4 -5.24 3.94 -16.53
CA ASP A 4 -5.01 2.54 -16.17
C ASP A 4 -3.68 2.00 -16.67
N VAL A 5 -3.27 2.41 -17.87
CA VAL A 5 -1.99 2.00 -18.48
C VAL A 5 -0.82 2.64 -17.73
N ARG A 6 -0.95 3.92 -17.34
CA ARG A 6 0.09 4.62 -16.57
C ARG A 6 0.22 4.10 -15.15
N MET A 7 -0.87 3.57 -14.57
CA MET A 7 -0.83 2.95 -13.25
C MET A 7 0.09 1.72 -13.20
N ASN A 8 0.22 0.99 -14.31
CA ASN A 8 1.11 -0.17 -14.41
C ASN A 8 2.61 0.20 -14.43
N TRP A 9 2.94 1.49 -14.52
CA TRP A 9 4.33 1.96 -14.41
C TRP A 9 4.79 2.16 -12.97
N VAL A 10 3.87 2.12 -12.00
CA VAL A 10 4.19 2.26 -10.57
C VAL A 10 4.51 0.89 -10.00
N MET A 11 5.72 0.71 -9.47
CA MET A 11 6.22 -0.56 -8.92
C MET A 11 6.70 -0.40 -7.48
N GLN A 12 6.38 -1.38 -6.63
CA GLN A 12 6.76 -1.38 -5.20
C GLN A 12 8.26 -1.54 -4.96
N ASP A 13 8.98 -2.22 -5.86
CA ASP A 13 10.34 -2.69 -5.61
C ASP A 13 11.39 -1.89 -6.39
N THR A 14 11.26 -0.57 -6.40
CA THR A 14 12.20 0.33 -7.06
C THR A 14 12.85 1.27 -6.07
N SER A 15 14.03 1.80 -6.39
CA SER A 15 14.72 2.82 -5.59
C SER A 15 13.95 4.15 -5.50
N LEU A 16 12.90 4.32 -6.33
CA LEU A 16 12.11 5.54 -6.39
C LEU A 16 10.88 5.41 -5.49
N PRO A 17 10.60 6.36 -4.58
CA PRO A 17 9.40 6.31 -3.76
C PRO A 17 8.11 6.30 -4.60
N ILE A 18 7.09 5.54 -4.17
CA ILE A 18 5.77 5.46 -4.82
C ILE A 18 5.17 6.85 -5.10
N THR A 19 5.35 7.80 -4.17
CA THR A 19 4.92 9.19 -4.34
C THR A 19 5.47 9.79 -5.63
N ARG A 20 6.78 9.67 -5.85
CA ARG A 20 7.46 10.24 -7.01
C ARG A 20 7.15 9.48 -8.29
N GLN A 21 6.97 8.16 -8.21
CA GLN A 21 6.50 7.37 -9.35
C GLN A 21 5.10 7.80 -9.81
N CYS A 22 4.16 7.99 -8.87
CA CYS A 22 2.80 8.46 -9.18
C CYS A 22 2.80 9.88 -9.78
N GLU A 23 3.65 10.77 -9.28
CA GLU A 23 3.84 12.11 -9.83
C GLU A 23 4.35 12.05 -11.28
N LEU A 24 5.40 11.27 -11.55
CA LEU A 24 5.97 11.11 -12.89
C LEU A 24 4.99 10.44 -13.87
N ALA A 25 4.23 9.44 -13.40
CA ALA A 25 3.23 8.75 -14.20
C ALA A 25 1.91 9.54 -14.35
N GLN A 26 1.78 10.70 -13.68
CA GLN A 26 0.57 11.51 -13.64
C GLN A 26 -0.67 10.68 -13.28
N VAL A 27 -0.59 9.96 -12.16
CA VAL A 27 -1.69 9.17 -11.60
C VAL A 27 -1.91 9.48 -10.12
N PRO A 28 -3.16 9.43 -9.61
CA PRO A 28 -3.41 9.62 -8.19
C PRO A 28 -2.83 8.48 -7.34
N ARG A 29 -2.13 8.82 -6.26
CA ARG A 29 -1.60 7.85 -5.29
C ARG A 29 -2.70 6.99 -4.65
N ALA A 30 -3.88 7.57 -4.43
CA ALA A 30 -5.02 6.87 -3.86
C ALA A 30 -5.44 5.66 -4.69
N THR A 31 -5.38 5.78 -6.02
CA THR A 31 -5.72 4.69 -6.94
C THR A 31 -4.71 3.54 -6.87
N PHE A 32 -3.43 3.84 -6.67
CA PHE A 32 -2.40 2.81 -6.45
C PHE A 32 -2.65 2.01 -5.17
N TYR A 33 -2.91 2.71 -4.05
CA TYR A 33 -3.19 2.04 -2.78
C TYR A 33 -4.52 1.26 -2.80
N GLY A 34 -5.56 1.80 -3.44
CA GLY A 34 -6.86 1.13 -3.55
C GLY A 34 -6.85 -0.10 -4.48
N ARG A 35 -5.90 -0.18 -5.42
CA ARG A 35 -5.68 -1.37 -6.27
C ARG A 35 -4.92 -2.49 -5.57
N ARG A 36 -4.21 -2.18 -4.48
CA ARG A 36 -3.47 -3.21 -3.77
C ARG A 36 -4.48 -4.24 -3.29
N PRO A 37 -4.37 -5.52 -3.70
CA PRO A 37 -5.25 -6.55 -3.18
C PRO A 37 -5.16 -6.48 -1.65
N ALA A 38 -6.31 -6.62 -0.99
CA ALA A 38 -6.33 -6.87 0.44
C ALA A 38 -5.61 -8.19 0.65
N ASN A 39 -4.29 -8.13 0.85
CA ASN A 39 -3.52 -9.30 1.18
C ASN A 39 -4.13 -9.84 2.48
N LEU A 40 -4.59 -11.08 2.44
CA LEU A 40 -4.97 -11.80 3.64
C LEU A 40 -3.77 -11.71 4.59
N ALA A 41 -3.96 -11.05 5.73
CA ALA A 41 -2.91 -10.91 6.73
C ALA A 41 -2.47 -12.32 7.14
N SER A 42 -1.16 -12.55 7.23
CA SER A 42 -0.65 -13.80 7.80
C SER A 42 -1.10 -13.95 9.24
N ASP A 43 -1.13 -15.17 9.75
CA ASP A 43 -1.46 -15.43 11.17
C ASP A 43 -0.54 -14.65 12.12
N GLU A 44 0.73 -14.51 11.76
CA GLU A 44 1.70 -13.68 12.49
C GLU A 44 1.31 -12.18 12.49
N HIS A 45 0.88 -11.65 11.35
CA HIS A 45 0.42 -10.26 11.27
C HIS A 45 -0.85 -10.04 12.10
N LEU A 46 -1.79 -10.99 12.09
CA LEU A 46 -2.99 -10.95 12.93
C LEU A 46 -2.65 -11.02 14.42
N LEU A 47 -1.67 -11.86 14.80
CA LEU A 47 -1.17 -11.93 16.17
C LEU A 47 -0.59 -10.58 16.62
N TYR A 48 0.23 -9.94 15.79
CA TYR A 48 0.78 -8.63 16.12
C TYR A 48 -0.28 -7.55 16.25
N MET A 49 -1.27 -7.50 15.35
CA MET A 49 -2.38 -6.57 15.47
C MET A 49 -3.12 -6.75 16.80
N ARG A 50 -3.42 -8.00 17.18
CA ARG A 50 -4.06 -8.30 18.46
C ARG A 50 -3.22 -7.85 19.66
N LEU A 51 -1.91 -8.13 19.66
CA LEU A 51 -1.02 -7.74 20.76
C LEU A 51 -0.94 -6.21 20.91
N ILE A 52 -0.92 -5.48 19.79
CA ILE A 52 -0.95 -4.01 19.79
C ILE A 52 -2.24 -3.50 20.43
N ASP A 53 -3.39 -4.05 20.04
CA ASP A 53 -4.69 -3.66 20.61
C ASP A 53 -4.77 -3.99 22.12
N GLU A 54 -4.26 -5.14 22.54
CA GLU A 54 -4.20 -5.55 23.95
C GLU A 54 -3.33 -4.60 24.79
N GLU A 55 -2.16 -4.19 24.30
CA GLU A 55 -1.30 -3.22 25.01
C GLU A 55 -1.91 -1.82 25.05
N TYR A 56 -2.52 -1.37 23.95
CA TYR A 56 -3.13 -0.04 23.89
C TYR A 56 -4.32 0.12 24.85
N THR A 57 -5.01 -0.97 25.17
CA THR A 57 -6.20 -0.98 26.05
C THR A 57 -5.90 -1.31 27.51
N ARG A 58 -4.63 -1.54 27.88
CA ARG A 58 -4.20 -1.83 29.25
C ARG A 58 -4.09 -0.60 30.16
N HIS A 59 -4.15 0.62 29.62
CA HIS A 59 -4.01 1.89 30.33
C HIS A 59 -5.17 2.84 30.00
#